data_AF-A0A329CSQ6-F1
#
_entry.id   AF-A0A329CSQ6-F1
#
_cell.length_a   1.000
_cell.length_b   1.000
_cell.length_c   1.000
_cell.angle_alpha   90.00
_cell.angle_beta   90.00
_cell.angle_gamma   90.00
#
_symmetry.space_group_name_H-M   'P 1'
#
loop_
_entity.id
_entity.type
_entity.pdbx_description
1 polymer ?
#
loop_
_entity_poly.entity_id
_entity_poly.type
_entity_poly.pdbx_seq_one_letter_code
_entity_poly.pdbx_strand_id
1 'polypeptide(L)'
;MRRLVLQKQWHEMVERVEGAFMEGANHLWLDLQYFQHIALDQLGTPYSAWRELLRADIALFLDRLPGIERLAFNDGTPFADDTTREWIARHAVVRDLEAGEAMAPLPVTADQRVDTGGDWSEIEAQARELSTNQTLEAAFVWLESLPGVRTERGRYLQRVVMARLAAHAGRPEVALSLLGELDATAQSLKLIHWEPALAFDIKHQLLKSLETLVSRKGADKPALARRIDHLRGEMIVLDPARALILS
;
A
#
# COMPACT_ATOMS: atom_id res chain seq x y z
N MET A 1 -13.82 -31.62 -8.51
CA MET A 1 -13.21 -30.56 -7.66
C MET A 1 -12.30 -31.13 -6.59
N ARG A 2 -12.80 -31.63 -5.44
CA ARG A 2 -11.93 -32.12 -4.33
C ARG A 2 -10.88 -33.17 -4.74
N ARG A 3 -11.24 -34.09 -5.65
CA ARG A 3 -10.31 -35.07 -6.24
C ARG A 3 -9.16 -34.41 -7.03
N LEU A 4 -9.46 -33.39 -7.84
CA LEU A 4 -8.45 -32.66 -8.62
C LEU A 4 -7.49 -31.88 -7.73
N VAL A 5 -7.98 -31.35 -6.60
CA VAL A 5 -7.14 -30.72 -5.56
C VAL A 5 -6.16 -31.73 -4.96
N LEU A 6 -6.62 -32.93 -4.60
CA LEU A 6 -5.74 -33.99 -4.09
C LEU A 6 -4.71 -34.46 -5.13
N GLN A 7 -5.09 -34.45 -6.41
CA GLN A 7 -4.22 -34.83 -7.53
C GLN A 7 -3.34 -33.67 -8.02
N LYS A 8 -3.48 -32.46 -7.43
CA LYS A 8 -2.75 -31.23 -7.80
C LYS A 8 -2.86 -30.87 -9.29
N GLN A 9 -4.00 -31.16 -9.91
CA GLN A 9 -4.26 -30.86 -11.32
C GLN A 9 -4.86 -29.46 -11.47
N TRP A 10 -4.04 -28.42 -11.34
CA TRP A 10 -4.52 -27.04 -11.22
C TRP A 10 -5.07 -26.44 -12.52
N HIS A 11 -4.46 -26.71 -13.68
CA HIS A 11 -4.97 -26.22 -14.96
C HIS A 11 -6.34 -26.83 -15.28
N GLU A 12 -6.48 -28.16 -15.14
CA GLU A 12 -7.74 -28.86 -15.31
C GLU A 12 -8.81 -28.38 -14.32
N MET A 13 -8.40 -28.00 -13.10
CA MET A 13 -9.28 -27.41 -12.12
C MET A 13 -9.90 -26.09 -12.60
N VAL A 14 -9.08 -25.19 -13.17
CA VAL A 14 -9.58 -23.90 -13.71
C VAL A 14 -10.58 -24.15 -14.83
N GLU A 15 -10.24 -24.98 -15.81
CA GLU A 15 -11.13 -25.30 -16.94
C GLU A 15 -12.46 -25.92 -16.45
N ARG A 16 -12.39 -26.85 -15.49
CA ARG A 16 -13.57 -27.51 -14.91
C ARG A 16 -14.44 -26.52 -14.13
N VAL A 17 -13.82 -25.55 -13.43
CA VAL A 17 -14.57 -24.52 -12.71
C VAL A 17 -15.28 -23.61 -13.70
N GLU A 18 -14.57 -23.11 -14.71
CA GLU A 18 -15.15 -22.20 -15.71
C GLU A 18 -16.29 -22.88 -16.48
N GLY A 19 -16.11 -24.14 -16.88
CA GLY A 19 -17.18 -24.93 -17.51
C GLY A 19 -18.41 -25.05 -16.61
N ALA A 20 -18.22 -25.42 -15.34
CA ALA A 20 -19.32 -25.54 -14.39
C ALA A 20 -20.00 -24.19 -14.09
N PHE A 21 -19.22 -23.10 -14.02
CA PHE A 21 -19.75 -21.76 -13.78
C PHE A 21 -20.63 -21.27 -14.94
N MET A 22 -20.32 -21.64 -16.17
CA MET A 22 -21.11 -21.29 -17.36
C MET A 22 -22.42 -22.08 -17.49
N GLU A 23 -22.60 -23.13 -16.70
CA GLU A 23 -23.85 -23.89 -16.64
C GLU A 23 -24.91 -23.17 -15.78
N GLY A 24 -26.18 -23.27 -16.18
CA GLY A 24 -27.27 -22.47 -15.61
C GLY A 24 -27.49 -22.72 -14.11
N ALA A 25 -27.60 -21.62 -13.35
CA ALA A 25 -27.76 -21.51 -11.89
C ALA A 25 -26.50 -21.75 -11.03
N ASN A 26 -25.37 -22.18 -11.61
CA ASN A 26 -24.12 -22.39 -10.87
C ASN A 26 -23.39 -21.09 -10.49
N HIS A 27 -23.84 -19.94 -11.00
CA HIS A 27 -23.27 -18.63 -10.63
C HIS A 27 -23.39 -18.31 -9.13
N LEU A 28 -24.33 -18.95 -8.43
CA LEU A 28 -24.53 -18.82 -6.98
C LEU A 28 -23.74 -19.85 -6.17
N TRP A 29 -23.08 -20.81 -6.82
CA TRP A 29 -22.27 -21.81 -6.14
C TRP A 29 -20.85 -21.29 -5.89
N LEU A 30 -20.65 -20.65 -4.74
CA LEU A 30 -19.43 -19.95 -4.38
C LEU A 30 -18.24 -20.89 -4.15
N ASP A 31 -18.47 -22.18 -3.87
CA ASP A 31 -17.40 -23.16 -3.75
C ASP A 31 -16.57 -23.26 -5.04
N LEU A 32 -17.19 -23.04 -6.21
CA LEU A 32 -16.49 -23.00 -7.50
C LEU A 32 -15.40 -21.92 -7.50
N GLN A 33 -15.72 -20.75 -6.96
CA GLN A 33 -14.80 -19.63 -6.90
C GLN A 33 -13.66 -19.87 -5.90
N TYR A 34 -13.96 -20.49 -4.75
CA TYR A 34 -12.93 -20.95 -3.81
C TYR A 34 -11.94 -21.91 -4.49
N PHE A 35 -12.45 -22.86 -5.25
CA PHE A 35 -11.65 -23.82 -5.96
C PHE A 35 -10.79 -23.20 -7.07
N GLN A 36 -11.33 -22.21 -7.81
CA GLN A 36 -10.57 -21.45 -8.79
C GLN A 36 -9.48 -20.62 -8.12
N HIS A 37 -9.77 -20.01 -6.97
CA HIS A 37 -8.79 -19.28 -6.18
C HIS A 37 -7.59 -20.15 -5.79
N ILE A 38 -7.84 -21.36 -5.27
CA ILE A 38 -6.76 -22.31 -4.91
C ILE A 38 -5.94 -22.67 -6.15
N ALA A 39 -6.59 -22.95 -7.28
CA ALA A 39 -5.88 -23.33 -8.49
C ALA A 39 -4.97 -22.19 -8.99
N LEU A 40 -5.50 -20.96 -9.06
CA LEU A 40 -4.73 -19.78 -9.48
C LEU A 40 -3.58 -19.47 -8.51
N ASP A 41 -3.79 -19.67 -7.20
CA ASP A 41 -2.75 -19.55 -6.17
C ASP A 41 -1.58 -20.51 -6.40
N GLN A 42 -1.89 -21.78 -6.67
CA GLN A 42 -0.89 -22.82 -6.90
C GLN A 42 -0.20 -22.71 -8.27
N LEU A 43 -0.86 -22.12 -9.26
CA LEU A 43 -0.28 -21.87 -10.59
C LEU A 43 0.72 -20.69 -10.57
N GLY A 44 0.60 -19.76 -9.62
CA GLY A 44 1.53 -18.64 -9.49
C GLY A 44 1.53 -17.70 -10.71
N THR A 45 2.66 -17.05 -11.00
CA THR A 45 2.77 -16.11 -12.12
C THR A 45 2.60 -16.84 -13.47
N PRO A 46 1.75 -16.35 -14.40
CA PRO A 46 1.09 -15.03 -14.44
C PRO A 46 -0.34 -14.97 -13.85
N TYR A 47 -0.86 -16.08 -13.32
CA TYR A 47 -2.24 -16.24 -12.85
C TYR A 47 -2.54 -15.53 -11.51
N SER A 48 -1.51 -15.04 -10.82
CA SER A 48 -1.65 -14.27 -9.59
C SER A 48 -2.53 -13.03 -9.75
N ALA A 49 -2.46 -12.34 -10.89
CA ALA A 49 -3.32 -11.19 -11.17
C ALA A 49 -4.80 -11.59 -11.26
N TRP A 50 -5.11 -12.74 -11.86
CA TRP A 50 -6.47 -13.25 -11.98
C TRP A 50 -7.02 -13.71 -10.62
N ARG A 51 -6.14 -14.23 -9.75
CA ARG A 51 -6.49 -14.58 -8.37
C ARG A 51 -6.97 -13.36 -7.57
N GLU A 52 -6.29 -12.23 -7.72
CA GLU A 52 -6.70 -10.99 -7.03
C GLU A 52 -7.99 -10.41 -7.62
N LEU A 53 -8.18 -10.47 -8.94
CA LEU A 53 -9.42 -10.03 -9.59
C LEU A 53 -10.63 -10.85 -9.10
N LEU A 54 -10.48 -12.17 -9.05
CA LEU A 54 -11.49 -13.08 -8.53
C LEU A 54 -11.91 -12.75 -7.09
N ARG A 55 -10.95 -12.42 -6.21
CA ARG A 55 -11.23 -12.01 -4.82
C ARG A 55 -12.03 -10.71 -4.77
N ALA A 56 -11.65 -9.74 -5.59
CA ALA A 56 -12.32 -8.44 -5.66
C ALA A 56 -13.76 -8.58 -6.17
N ASP A 57 -13.98 -9.40 -7.21
CA ASP A 57 -15.31 -9.63 -7.78
C ASP A 57 -16.27 -10.26 -6.77
N ILE A 58 -15.81 -11.26 -6.00
CA ILE A 58 -16.64 -11.87 -4.95
C ILE A 58 -16.91 -10.88 -3.82
N ALA A 59 -15.91 -10.10 -3.41
CA ALA A 59 -16.10 -9.08 -2.39
C ALA A 59 -17.22 -8.12 -2.82
N LEU A 60 -17.15 -7.55 -4.03
CA LEU A 60 -18.17 -6.64 -4.56
C LEU A 60 -19.54 -7.32 -4.73
N PHE A 61 -19.56 -8.60 -5.07
CA PHE A 61 -20.80 -9.37 -5.15
C PHE A 61 -21.48 -9.51 -3.78
N LEU A 62 -20.70 -9.80 -2.72
CA LEU A 62 -21.21 -9.94 -1.36
C LEU A 62 -21.63 -8.60 -0.74
N ASP A 63 -20.93 -7.52 -1.09
CA ASP A 63 -21.34 -6.16 -0.70
C ASP A 63 -22.71 -5.78 -1.29
N ARG A 64 -22.92 -6.13 -2.56
CA ARG A 64 -24.22 -5.92 -3.23
C ARG A 64 -25.33 -6.80 -2.66
N LEU A 65 -25.02 -8.00 -2.18
CA LEU A 65 -25.99 -8.99 -1.68
C LEU A 65 -25.53 -9.58 -0.34
N PRO A 66 -25.63 -8.82 0.77
CA PRO A 66 -25.16 -9.29 2.06
C PRO A 66 -25.91 -10.54 2.55
N GLY A 67 -25.15 -11.55 3.03
CA GLY A 67 -25.71 -12.78 3.57
C GLY A 67 -26.05 -13.85 2.53
N ILE A 68 -25.81 -13.58 1.23
CA ILE A 68 -26.05 -14.56 0.17
C ILE A 68 -25.20 -15.83 0.32
N GLU A 69 -24.01 -15.72 0.93
CA GLU A 69 -23.11 -16.84 1.21
C GLU A 69 -23.68 -17.85 2.24
N ARG A 70 -24.77 -17.50 2.91
CA ARG A 70 -25.47 -18.34 3.90
C ARG A 70 -26.71 -19.01 3.34
N LEU A 71 -27.09 -18.69 2.10
CA LEU A 71 -28.23 -19.30 1.44
C LEU A 71 -27.89 -20.70 0.92
N ALA A 72 -28.94 -21.43 0.54
CA ALA A 72 -28.84 -22.77 0.00
C ALA A 72 -29.76 -22.89 -1.22
N PHE A 73 -29.41 -23.81 -2.12
CA PHE A 73 -30.27 -24.24 -3.20
C PHE A 73 -31.51 -24.97 -2.65
N ASN A 74 -32.48 -25.20 -3.53
CA ASN A 74 -33.74 -25.88 -3.19
C ASN A 74 -33.56 -27.33 -2.69
N ASP A 75 -32.44 -27.96 -3.01
CA ASP A 75 -32.04 -29.30 -2.56
C ASP A 75 -31.33 -29.28 -1.19
N GLY A 76 -31.14 -28.10 -0.59
CA GLY A 76 -30.45 -27.91 0.68
C GLY A 76 -28.93 -27.80 0.58
N THR A 77 -28.36 -27.89 -0.63
CA THR A 77 -26.93 -27.67 -0.85
C THR A 77 -26.60 -26.20 -0.57
N PRO A 78 -25.66 -25.87 0.34
CA PRO A 78 -25.31 -24.49 0.62
C PRO A 78 -24.62 -23.83 -0.57
N PHE A 79 -24.80 -22.53 -0.75
CA PHE A 79 -24.08 -21.75 -1.75
C PHE A 79 -22.57 -21.72 -1.48
N ALA A 80 -22.19 -21.70 -0.19
CA ALA A 80 -20.81 -21.81 0.28
C ALA A 80 -20.71 -22.79 1.46
N ASP A 81 -19.86 -23.80 1.33
CA ASP A 81 -19.50 -24.66 2.44
C ASP A 81 -18.72 -23.89 3.54
N ASP A 82 -18.52 -24.51 4.71
CA ASP A 82 -17.84 -23.83 5.83
C ASP A 82 -16.42 -23.37 5.46
N THR A 83 -15.74 -24.15 4.62
CA THR A 83 -14.37 -23.83 4.15
C THR A 83 -14.38 -22.60 3.25
N THR A 84 -15.36 -22.53 2.33
CA THR A 84 -15.56 -21.42 1.41
C THR A 84 -15.99 -20.17 2.15
N ARG A 85 -16.87 -20.28 3.16
CA ARG A 85 -17.25 -19.14 4.02
C ARG A 85 -16.06 -18.60 4.81
N GLU A 86 -15.21 -19.46 5.33
CA GLU A 86 -13.99 -19.03 6.00
C GLU A 86 -13.01 -18.35 5.04
N TRP A 87 -12.86 -18.89 3.83
CA TRP A 87 -12.06 -18.28 2.78
C TRP A 87 -12.59 -16.90 2.37
N ILE A 88 -13.91 -16.76 2.20
CA ILE A 88 -14.56 -15.48 1.91
C ILE A 88 -14.22 -14.45 3.00
N ALA A 89 -14.40 -14.82 4.28
CA ALA A 89 -14.12 -13.93 5.40
C ALA A 89 -12.64 -13.48 5.47
N ARG A 90 -11.70 -14.31 4.97
CA ARG A 90 -10.28 -13.97 4.94
C ARG A 90 -9.85 -13.18 3.70
N HIS A 91 -10.45 -13.44 2.53
CA HIS A 91 -9.90 -13.02 1.24
C HIS A 91 -10.85 -12.21 0.35
N ALA A 92 -12.16 -12.27 0.57
CA ALA A 92 -13.17 -11.65 -0.29
C ALA A 92 -14.12 -10.75 0.53
N VAL A 93 -13.56 -9.80 1.28
CA VAL A 93 -14.30 -8.81 2.07
C VAL A 93 -14.09 -7.43 1.48
N VAL A 94 -15.18 -6.71 1.16
CA VAL A 94 -15.11 -5.27 0.88
C VAL A 94 -14.86 -4.61 2.22
N ARG A 95 -13.66 -4.08 2.37
CA ARG A 95 -13.30 -3.40 3.60
C ARG A 95 -13.69 -1.94 3.41
N ASP A 96 -14.88 -1.60 3.89
CA ASP A 96 -15.29 -0.21 4.00
C ASP A 96 -14.29 0.53 4.91
N LEU A 97 -13.53 1.45 4.33
CA LEU A 97 -12.54 2.27 5.05
C LEU A 97 -13.21 3.39 5.85
N GLU A 98 -14.45 3.76 5.50
CA GLU A 98 -15.14 4.91 6.07
C GLU A 98 -16.05 4.51 7.24
N ALA A 99 -16.55 3.27 7.28
CA ALA A 99 -17.54 2.82 8.28
C ALA A 99 -16.98 2.45 9.67
N GLY A 100 -15.67 2.52 9.91
CA GLY A 100 -15.11 2.41 11.27
C GLY A 100 -15.42 1.11 12.02
N GLU A 101 -15.66 -0.02 11.33
CA GLU A 101 -15.86 -1.29 12.02
C GLU A 101 -14.57 -1.77 12.70
N ALA A 102 -14.66 -1.85 14.03
CA ALA A 102 -13.56 -2.17 14.93
C ALA A 102 -13.02 -3.58 14.69
N MET A 103 -11.76 -3.66 14.27
CA MET A 103 -11.05 -4.93 14.13
C MET A 103 -10.37 -5.31 15.45
N ALA A 104 -10.61 -6.53 15.92
CA ALA A 104 -9.79 -7.16 16.94
C ALA A 104 -8.32 -7.26 16.43
N PRO A 105 -7.32 -7.06 17.30
CA PRO A 105 -5.95 -6.87 16.85
C PRO A 105 -5.31 -8.22 16.48
N LEU A 106 -4.97 -8.39 15.20
CA LEU A 106 -3.97 -9.34 14.73
C LEU A 106 -2.84 -8.56 14.05
N PRO A 107 -1.60 -9.08 14.12
CA PRO A 107 -0.39 -8.27 14.01
C PRO A 107 -0.23 -7.66 12.63
N VAL A 108 0.02 -6.36 12.69
CA VAL A 108 0.39 -5.40 11.65
C VAL A 108 1.28 -6.00 10.55
N THR A 109 0.74 -6.06 9.34
CA THR A 109 1.47 -5.59 8.15
C THR A 109 0.55 -4.60 7.45
N ALA A 110 0.89 -3.33 7.62
CA ALA A 110 0.16 -2.19 7.09
C ALA A 110 0.22 -2.15 5.54
N ASP A 111 -0.85 -1.60 4.99
CA ASP A 111 -0.93 -0.90 3.70
C ASP A 111 -0.76 -1.67 2.39
N GLN A 112 -1.84 -2.32 1.97
CA GLN A 112 -2.20 -2.40 0.54
C GLN A 112 -3.71 -2.16 0.39
N ARG A 113 -4.11 -0.88 0.27
CA ARG A 113 -5.38 -0.51 -0.35
C ARG A 113 -5.12 0.50 -1.46
N VAL A 114 -5.79 0.22 -2.56
CA VAL A 114 -5.74 0.91 -3.84
C VAL A 114 -6.27 2.33 -3.68
N ASP A 115 -5.37 3.26 -3.38
CA ASP A 115 -5.31 4.52 -4.11
C ASP A 115 -4.29 4.27 -5.22
N THR A 116 -4.48 4.75 -6.45
CA THR A 116 -3.54 4.49 -7.55
C THR A 116 -2.25 5.33 -7.41
N GLY A 117 -1.57 5.22 -6.27
CA GLY A 117 -0.16 5.47 -6.06
C GLY A 117 0.36 4.24 -5.33
N GLY A 118 1.12 3.41 -6.04
CA GLY A 118 1.54 2.07 -5.61
C GLY A 118 2.23 2.03 -4.26
N ASP A 119 2.63 0.82 -3.85
CA ASP A 119 3.48 0.61 -2.68
C ASP A 119 4.71 1.53 -2.78
N TRP A 120 4.61 2.73 -2.19
CA TRP A 120 5.63 3.77 -2.31
C TRP A 120 6.92 3.32 -1.64
N SER A 121 6.84 2.36 -0.71
CA SER A 121 8.00 1.70 -0.12
C SER A 121 8.70 0.83 -1.14
N GLU A 122 7.98 0.03 -1.93
CA GLU A 122 8.55 -0.76 -3.03
C GLU A 122 9.14 0.13 -4.13
N ILE A 123 8.42 1.20 -4.51
CA ILE A 123 8.90 2.20 -5.48
C ILE A 123 10.18 2.88 -4.96
N GLU A 124 10.21 3.25 -3.68
CA GLU A 124 11.40 3.84 -3.05
C GLU A 124 12.58 2.85 -3.04
N ALA A 125 12.33 1.56 -2.78
CA ALA A 125 13.37 0.53 -2.83
C ALA A 125 13.95 0.37 -4.24
N GLN A 126 13.11 0.33 -5.27
CA GLN A 126 13.55 0.26 -6.67
C GLN A 126 14.32 1.51 -7.09
N ALA A 127 13.86 2.71 -6.69
CA ALA A 127 14.55 3.96 -6.97
C ALA A 127 15.96 4.00 -6.33
N ARG A 128 16.10 3.46 -5.12
CA ARG A 128 17.39 3.34 -4.42
C ARG A 128 18.34 2.38 -5.15
N GLU A 129 17.84 1.24 -5.58
CA GLU A 129 18.61 0.28 -6.38
C GLU A 129 19.08 0.92 -7.70
N LEU A 130 18.19 1.61 -8.41
CA LEU A 130 18.53 2.36 -9.63
C LEU A 130 19.59 3.43 -9.38
N SER A 131 19.49 4.19 -8.28
CA SER A 131 20.50 5.20 -7.92
C SER A 131 21.86 4.60 -7.58
N THR A 132 21.88 3.36 -7.07
CA THR A 132 23.11 2.64 -6.71
C THR A 132 23.76 2.04 -7.96
N ASN A 133 22.95 1.52 -8.89
CA ASN A 133 23.42 0.87 -10.12
C ASN A 133 23.74 1.88 -11.24
N GLN A 134 23.10 3.05 -11.24
CA GLN A 134 23.25 4.08 -12.28
C GLN A 134 23.58 5.44 -11.66
N THR A 135 22.73 6.46 -11.86
CA THR A 135 22.89 7.80 -11.31
C THR A 135 21.62 8.26 -10.60
N LEU A 136 21.75 9.28 -9.75
CA LEU A 136 20.61 9.89 -9.05
C LEU A 136 19.62 10.50 -10.04
N GLU A 137 20.11 11.13 -11.12
CA GLU A 137 19.26 11.71 -12.16
C GLU A 137 18.43 10.64 -12.88
N ALA A 138 19.01 9.48 -13.18
CA ALA A 138 18.29 8.37 -13.81
C ALA A 138 17.13 7.88 -12.94
N ALA A 139 17.35 7.80 -11.62
CA ALA A 139 16.30 7.41 -10.68
C ALA A 139 15.19 8.47 -10.55
N PHE A 140 15.50 9.77 -10.65
CA PHE A 140 14.49 10.82 -10.71
C PHE A 140 13.66 10.76 -12.00
N VAL A 141 14.30 10.59 -13.16
CA VAL A 141 13.60 10.44 -14.44
C VAL A 141 12.70 9.21 -14.41
N TRP A 142 13.17 8.10 -13.82
CA TRP A 142 12.35 6.91 -13.64
C TRP A 142 11.12 7.19 -12.76
N LEU A 143 11.31 7.85 -11.61
CA LEU A 143 10.20 8.25 -10.73
C LEU A 143 9.18 9.13 -11.46
N GLU A 144 9.62 10.11 -12.25
CA GLU A 144 8.76 10.98 -13.05
C GLU A 144 8.03 10.23 -14.17
N SER A 145 8.61 9.16 -14.69
CA SER A 145 8.01 8.33 -15.74
C SER A 145 6.94 7.34 -15.23
N LEU A 146 6.74 7.25 -13.91
CA LEU A 146 5.80 6.30 -13.33
C LEU A 146 4.36 6.55 -13.81
N PRO A 147 3.71 5.53 -14.42
CA PRO A 147 2.32 5.65 -14.81
C PRO A 147 1.42 5.70 -13.57
N GLY A 148 0.39 6.55 -13.60
CA GLY A 148 -0.65 6.54 -12.56
C GLY A 148 -0.54 7.61 -11.48
N VAL A 149 0.54 8.40 -11.43
CA VAL A 149 0.63 9.57 -10.53
C VAL A 149 -0.29 10.70 -11.00
N ARG A 150 -1.60 10.55 -10.79
CA ARG A 150 -2.63 11.48 -11.27
C ARG A 150 -3.21 12.36 -10.16
N THR A 151 -3.14 11.90 -8.92
CA THR A 151 -3.68 12.62 -7.75
C THR A 151 -2.65 13.60 -7.18
N GLU A 152 -3.12 14.64 -6.49
CA GLU A 152 -2.24 15.57 -5.77
C GLU A 152 -1.44 14.86 -4.68
N ARG A 153 -2.10 13.94 -3.96
CA ARG A 153 -1.47 13.05 -2.98
C ARG A 153 -0.34 12.22 -3.60
N GLY A 154 -0.58 11.59 -4.76
CA GLY A 154 0.44 10.81 -5.45
C GLY A 154 1.66 11.66 -5.85
N ARG A 155 1.44 12.87 -6.39
CA ARG A 155 2.53 13.79 -6.73
C ARG A 155 3.31 14.25 -5.49
N TYR A 156 2.62 14.44 -4.38
CA TYR A 156 3.25 14.79 -3.11
C TYR A 156 4.15 13.66 -2.60
N LEU A 157 3.65 12.42 -2.57
CA LEU A 157 4.42 11.25 -2.15
C LEU A 157 5.59 10.94 -3.09
N GLN A 158 5.42 11.13 -4.39
CA GLN A 158 6.52 11.04 -5.37
C GLN A 158 7.67 11.98 -5.01
N ARG A 159 7.36 13.26 -4.71
CA ARG A 159 8.36 14.24 -4.27
C ARG A 159 9.02 13.86 -2.95
N VAL A 160 8.27 13.28 -2.00
CA VAL A 160 8.82 12.75 -0.74
C VAL A 160 9.86 11.66 -1.02
N VAL A 161 9.57 10.73 -1.92
CA VAL A 161 10.52 9.67 -2.33
C VAL A 161 11.76 10.27 -2.99
N MET A 162 11.61 11.24 -3.88
CA MET A 162 12.74 11.95 -4.50
C MET A 162 13.65 12.62 -3.45
N ALA A 163 13.05 13.26 -2.44
CA ALA A 163 13.78 13.88 -1.35
C ALA A 163 14.57 12.86 -0.51
N ARG A 164 13.95 11.73 -0.17
CA ARG A 164 14.60 10.63 0.56
C ARG A 164 15.76 10.03 -0.22
N LEU A 165 15.58 9.89 -1.53
CA LEU A 165 16.62 9.39 -2.43
C LEU A 165 17.82 10.33 -2.50
N ALA A 166 17.58 11.64 -2.61
CA ALA A 166 18.64 12.66 -2.58
C ALA A 166 19.44 12.63 -1.26
N ALA A 167 18.75 12.48 -0.13
CA ALA A 167 19.38 12.35 1.17
C ALA A 167 20.23 11.08 1.25
N HIS A 168 19.71 9.94 0.78
CA HIS A 168 20.42 8.67 0.75
C HIS A 168 21.66 8.70 -0.15
N ALA A 169 21.58 9.36 -1.32
CA ALA A 169 22.69 9.53 -2.26
C ALA A 169 23.75 10.55 -1.79
N GLY A 170 23.67 11.07 -0.56
CA GLY A 170 24.66 12.01 -0.03
C GLY A 170 24.59 13.42 -0.62
N ARG A 171 23.43 13.81 -1.19
CA ARG A 171 23.14 15.15 -1.73
C ARG A 171 22.15 15.91 -0.82
N PRO A 172 22.56 16.31 0.40
CA PRO A 172 21.67 16.92 1.38
C PRO A 172 21.14 18.29 0.93
N GLU A 173 21.84 19.03 0.08
CA GLU A 173 21.36 20.33 -0.43
C GLU A 173 20.14 20.18 -1.35
N VAL A 174 20.13 19.14 -2.19
CA VAL A 174 18.98 18.78 -3.03
C VAL A 174 17.83 18.31 -2.13
N ALA A 175 18.12 17.44 -1.16
CA ALA A 175 17.13 16.96 -0.20
C ALA A 175 16.49 18.11 0.59
N LEU A 176 17.28 19.08 1.08
CA LEU A 176 16.75 20.25 1.80
C LEU A 176 15.83 21.10 0.94
N SER A 177 16.18 21.30 -0.33
CA SER A 177 15.37 22.11 -1.24
C SER A 177 14.00 21.46 -1.46
N LEU A 178 13.98 20.15 -1.71
CA LEU A 178 12.75 19.37 -1.89
C LEU A 178 11.93 19.28 -0.59
N LEU A 179 12.57 18.97 0.54
CA LEU A 179 11.89 18.87 1.85
C LEU A 179 11.36 20.22 2.31
N GLY A 180 12.05 21.32 1.99
CA GLY A 180 11.58 22.67 2.28
C GLY A 180 10.32 23.05 1.51
N GLU A 181 10.25 22.68 0.22
CA GLU A 181 9.01 22.84 -0.58
C GLU A 181 7.87 21.98 -0.02
N LEU A 182 8.17 20.72 0.32
CA LEU A 182 7.19 19.78 0.86
C LEU A 182 6.62 20.23 2.20
N ASP A 183 7.44 20.79 3.08
CA ASP A 183 7.02 21.31 4.39
C ASP A 183 6.15 22.57 4.25
N ALA A 184 6.52 23.49 3.35
CA ALA A 184 5.71 24.67 3.04
C ALA A 184 4.35 24.27 2.44
N THR A 185 4.35 23.27 1.55
CA THR A 185 3.13 22.73 0.94
C THR A 185 2.28 21.96 1.95
N ALA A 186 2.89 21.29 2.93
CA ALA A 186 2.16 20.62 4.01
C ALA A 186 1.31 21.61 4.82
N GLN A 187 1.79 22.84 5.02
CA GLN A 187 1.03 23.90 5.70
C GLN A 187 -0.16 24.37 4.86
N SER A 188 0.02 24.60 3.55
CA SER A 188 -1.06 25.07 2.67
C SER A 188 -2.15 24.02 2.48
N LEU A 189 -1.77 22.74 2.36
CA LEU A 189 -2.68 21.60 2.27
C LEU A 189 -3.30 21.21 3.61
N LYS A 190 -2.92 21.87 4.71
CA LYS A 190 -3.33 21.53 6.08
C LYS A 190 -3.05 20.06 6.42
N LEU A 191 -1.96 19.51 5.88
CA LEU A 191 -1.59 18.09 6.00
C LEU A 191 -1.48 17.64 7.46
N ILE A 192 -1.09 18.54 8.36
CA ILE A 192 -1.03 18.28 9.81
C ILE A 192 -2.37 17.77 10.39
N HIS A 193 -3.51 18.22 9.85
CA HIS A 193 -4.82 17.81 10.35
C HIS A 193 -5.29 16.46 9.78
N TRP A 194 -4.80 16.08 8.61
CA TRP A 194 -5.26 14.88 7.89
C TRP A 194 -4.26 13.72 8.05
N GLU A 195 -2.96 14.00 7.99
CA GLU A 195 -1.87 13.03 8.10
C GLU A 195 -0.71 13.58 8.95
N PRO A 196 -0.92 13.74 10.27
CA PRO A 196 0.11 14.27 11.17
C PRO A 196 1.40 13.44 11.17
N ALA A 197 1.29 12.12 10.97
CA ALA A 197 2.44 11.22 10.90
C ALA A 197 3.36 11.52 9.69
N LEU A 198 2.77 11.80 8.52
CA LEU A 198 3.53 12.14 7.31
C LEU A 198 4.20 13.51 7.46
N ALA A 199 3.48 14.50 8.00
CA ALA A 199 4.04 15.82 8.28
C ALA A 199 5.23 15.73 9.26
N PHE A 200 5.11 14.90 10.30
CA PHE A 200 6.18 14.63 11.24
C PHE A 200 7.40 13.98 10.55
N ASP A 201 7.19 12.99 9.68
CA ASP A 201 8.26 12.31 8.96
C ASP A 201 9.05 13.24 8.03
N ILE A 202 8.36 14.17 7.36
CA ILE A 202 8.99 15.18 6.50
C ILE A 202 9.85 16.13 7.33
N LYS A 203 9.32 16.64 8.45
CA LYS A 203 10.08 17.50 9.36
C LYS A 203 11.29 16.79 9.96
N HIS A 204 11.14 15.51 10.32
CA HIS A 204 12.23 14.69 10.81
C HIS A 204 13.32 14.44 9.75
N GLN A 205 12.94 14.17 8.50
CA GLN A 205 13.87 14.06 7.37
C GLN A 205 14.61 15.38 7.11
N LEU A 206 13.90 16.51 7.22
CA LEU A 206 14.47 17.84 7.06
C LEU A 206 15.49 18.14 8.16
N LEU A 207 15.15 17.81 9.41
CA LEU A 207 16.03 17.92 10.58
C LEU A 207 17.33 17.12 10.36
N LYS A 208 17.23 15.85 9.99
CA LYS A 208 18.41 15.00 9.68
C LYS A 208 19.27 15.60 8.57
N SER A 209 18.64 16.08 7.50
CA SER A 209 19.36 16.72 6.38
C SER A 209 20.10 17.99 6.84
N LEU A 210 19.50 18.80 7.72
CA LEU A 210 20.16 19.98 8.31
C LEU A 210 21.35 19.57 9.20
N GLU A 211 21.21 18.56 10.05
CA GLU A 211 22.28 18.06 10.91
C GLU A 211 23.49 17.55 10.11
N THR A 212 23.23 16.85 8.99
CA THR A 212 24.31 16.43 8.07
C THR A 212 25.04 17.63 7.44
N LEU A 213 24.34 18.73 7.18
CA LEU A 213 24.92 19.96 6.63
C LEU A 213 25.71 20.77 7.67
N VAL A 214 25.24 20.84 8.92
CA VAL A 214 25.98 21.45 10.03
C VAL A 214 27.35 20.79 10.22
N SER A 215 27.43 19.49 9.95
CA SER A 215 28.67 18.71 10.04
C SER A 215 29.67 19.00 8.90
N ARG A 216 29.25 19.67 7.81
CA ARG A 216 30.15 20.02 6.69
C ARG A 216 30.96 21.28 6.98
N LYS A 217 32.20 21.32 6.48
CA LYS A 217 33.07 22.51 6.54
C LYS A 217 32.48 23.63 5.68
N GLY A 218 32.39 24.84 6.23
CA GLY A 218 31.89 26.03 5.52
C GLY A 218 30.39 26.32 5.68
N ALA A 219 29.66 25.52 6.45
CA ALA A 219 28.25 25.76 6.73
C ALA A 219 28.03 26.92 7.74
N ASP A 220 26.98 27.70 7.53
CA ASP A 220 26.53 28.74 8.46
C ASP A 220 25.87 28.10 9.70
N LYS A 221 26.71 27.63 10.63
CA LYS A 221 26.30 26.94 11.85
C LYS A 221 25.25 27.69 12.68
N PRO A 222 25.35 29.00 12.96
CA PRO A 222 24.34 29.68 13.76
C PRO A 222 22.99 29.77 13.06
N ALA A 223 22.94 29.99 11.74
CA ALA A 223 21.68 30.00 11.00
C ALA A 223 21.01 28.62 10.97
N LEU A 224 21.81 27.56 10.74
CA LEU A 224 21.32 26.18 10.74
C LEU A 224 20.84 25.74 12.12
N ALA A 225 21.55 26.10 13.19
CA ALA A 225 21.15 25.79 14.56
C ALA A 225 19.76 26.38 14.90
N ARG A 226 19.51 27.65 14.56
CA ARG A 226 18.19 28.27 14.77
C ARG A 226 17.08 27.54 14.03
N ARG A 227 17.35 27.07 12.81
CA ARG A 227 16.36 26.35 12.01
C ARG A 227 16.09 24.94 12.55
N ILE A 228 17.13 24.28 13.06
CA ILE A 228 17.04 22.99 13.77
C ILE A 228 16.17 23.14 15.03
N ASP A 229 16.44 24.14 15.87
CA ASP A 229 15.68 24.37 17.10
C ASP A 229 14.21 24.69 16.82
N HIS A 230 13.94 25.48 15.78
CA HIS A 230 12.57 25.77 15.34
C HIS A 230 11.83 24.50 14.91
N LEU A 231 12.43 23.66 14.07
CA LEU A 231 11.82 22.41 13.61
C LEU A 231 11.58 21.42 14.74
N ARG A 232 12.51 21.32 15.71
CA ARG A 232 12.33 20.49 16.90
C ARG A 232 11.12 20.97 17.72
N GLY A 233 10.96 22.28 17.88
CA GLY A 233 9.78 22.86 18.52
C GLY A 233 8.47 22.49 17.82
N GLU A 234 8.42 22.60 16.49
CA GLU A 234 7.24 22.20 15.72
C GLU A 234 6.94 20.70 15.84
N MET A 235 7.98 19.85 15.81
CA MET A 235 7.81 18.40 15.98
C MET A 235 7.28 18.01 17.37
N ILE A 236 7.75 18.68 18.43
CA ILE A 236 7.24 18.46 19.80
C ILE A 236 5.75 18.83 19.90
N VAL A 237 5.31 19.90 19.23
CA VAL A 237 3.90 20.31 19.20
C VAL A 237 3.06 19.30 18.41
N LEU A 238 3.60 18.72 17.35
CA LEU A 238 2.90 17.72 16.52
C LEU A 238 2.73 16.39 17.25
N ASP A 239 3.81 15.85 17.81
CA ASP A 239 3.80 14.58 18.53
C ASP A 239 4.92 14.57 19.58
N PRO A 240 4.61 14.90 20.86
CA PRO A 240 5.61 14.97 21.91
C PRO A 240 6.20 13.60 22.25
N ALA A 241 5.43 12.52 22.14
CA ALA A 241 5.91 11.17 22.44
C ALA A 241 6.93 10.73 21.40
N ARG A 242 6.63 10.95 20.11
CA ARG A 242 7.53 10.60 19.01
C ARG A 242 8.75 11.52 18.94
N ALA A 243 8.61 12.79 19.29
CA ALA A 243 9.73 13.72 19.37
C ALA A 243 10.76 13.31 20.44
N LEU A 244 10.31 12.84 21.61
CA LEU A 244 11.19 12.37 22.69
C LEU A 244 11.95 11.07 22.36
N ILE A 245 11.41 10.23 21.47
CA ILE A 245 12.10 9.00 21.02
C ILE A 245 13.26 9.34 20.07
N LEU A 246 13.17 10.46 19.37
CA LEU A 246 14.12 10.87 18.32
C LEU A 246 15.15 11.91 18.79
N SER A 247 14.99 12.46 19.99
CA SER A 247 15.88 13.47 20.60
C SER A 247 17.15 12.86 21.19
#